data_AF-A0A533YZP8-F1
#
_entry.id   AF-A0A533YZP8-F1
#
_cell.length_a   1.000
_cell.length_b   1.000
_cell.length_c   1.000
_cell.angle_alpha   90.00
_cell.angle_beta   90.00
_cell.angle_gamma   90.00
#
_symmetry.space_group_name_H-M   'P 1'
#
loop_
_entity.id
_entity.type
_entity.pdbx_description
1 polymer ?
#
loop_
_entity_poly.entity_id
_entity_poly.type
_entity_poly.pdbx_seq_one_letter_code
_entity_poly.pdbx_strand_id
1 'polypeptide(L)'
;SPAQTLIVPNIPDRRIGSLVEEPLLRSLPYNASEVFKGLVSCVGNDYCNLAVIETKSRALEVAQQLEQSLTGVKPITMHWSGCPAGCGNHLVADIGLLGKRAKVNGEVVEAVDVFVGGRTGPDPKPALKILEDVPCNKLASVLEGLVPYHTRAKLHKTGRGKAVSRPQVEVSQNS
;
A
#
# COMPACT_ATOMS: atom_id res chain seq x y z
N SER A 1 0.00 12.99 -8.96
CA SER A 1 1.17 12.83 -8.09
C SER A 1 1.66 11.37 -8.20
N PRO A 2 2.88 11.04 -7.71
CA PRO A 2 3.34 9.64 -7.65
C PRO A 2 2.43 8.71 -6.83
N ALA A 3 1.60 9.26 -5.94
CA ALA A 3 0.64 8.53 -5.10
C ALA A 3 -0.74 8.37 -5.76
N GLN A 4 -0.86 8.53 -7.08
CA GLN A 4 -2.14 8.45 -7.81
C GLN A 4 -3.19 9.48 -7.36
N THR A 5 -2.76 10.63 -6.84
CA THR A 5 -3.63 11.75 -6.45
C THR A 5 -3.55 12.93 -7.41
N LEU A 6 -4.62 13.72 -7.51
CA LEU A 6 -4.66 14.97 -8.27
C LEU A 6 -4.34 16.16 -7.35
N ILE A 7 -3.53 17.11 -7.83
CA ILE A 7 -3.22 18.35 -7.13
C ILE A 7 -3.71 19.50 -7.99
N VAL A 8 -4.54 20.37 -7.41
CA VAL A 8 -5.06 21.57 -8.09
C VAL A 8 -4.44 22.81 -7.42
N PRO A 9 -3.38 23.39 -8.00
CA PRO A 9 -2.73 24.57 -7.42
C PRO A 9 -3.51 25.86 -7.73
N ASN A 10 -3.11 26.96 -7.07
CA ASN A 10 -3.57 28.33 -7.37
C ASN A 10 -5.09 28.54 -7.20
N ILE A 11 -5.71 27.92 -6.20
CA ILE A 11 -7.09 28.20 -5.80
C ILE A 11 -7.09 29.36 -4.79
N PRO A 12 -7.69 30.52 -5.10
CA PRO A 12 -7.83 31.59 -4.12
C PRO A 12 -8.72 31.17 -2.95
N ASP A 13 -8.39 31.56 -1.72
CA ASP A 13 -9.12 31.17 -0.50
C ASP A 13 -10.64 31.39 -0.60
N ARG A 14 -11.03 32.53 -1.21
CA ARG A 14 -12.44 32.88 -1.45
C ARG A 14 -13.23 31.88 -2.32
N ARG A 15 -12.56 30.99 -3.07
CA ARG A 15 -13.19 29.96 -3.91
C ARG A 15 -13.20 28.56 -3.29
N ILE A 16 -12.59 28.37 -2.13
CA ILE A 16 -12.51 27.05 -1.49
C ILE A 16 -13.91 26.54 -1.14
N GLY A 17 -14.78 27.39 -0.58
CA GLY A 17 -16.15 27.02 -0.21
C GLY A 17 -16.94 26.44 -1.38
N SER A 18 -17.03 27.18 -2.48
CA SER A 18 -17.72 26.72 -3.71
C SER A 18 -17.08 25.47 -4.32
N LEU A 19 -15.74 25.37 -4.26
CA LEU A 19 -15.02 24.23 -4.82
C LEU A 19 -15.36 22.92 -4.08
N VAL A 20 -15.43 22.97 -2.74
CA VAL A 20 -15.76 21.79 -1.91
C VAL A 20 -17.18 21.27 -2.16
N GLU A 21 -18.09 22.11 -2.63
CA GLU A 21 -19.48 21.73 -2.91
C GLU A 21 -19.67 21.00 -4.26
N GLU A 22 -18.67 21.08 -5.15
CA GLU A 22 -18.69 20.47 -6.48
C GLU A 22 -18.96 18.96 -6.40
N PRO A 23 -19.83 18.40 -7.28
CA PRO A 23 -20.14 16.97 -7.27
C PRO A 23 -18.92 16.06 -7.36
N LEU A 24 -17.88 16.49 -8.07
CA LEU A 24 -16.63 15.73 -8.20
C LEU A 24 -15.90 15.56 -6.87
N LEU A 25 -15.92 16.56 -5.98
CA LEU A 25 -15.26 16.46 -4.68
C LEU A 25 -16.08 15.66 -3.66
N ARG A 26 -17.31 15.28 -4.00
CA ARG A 26 -18.08 14.31 -3.22
C ARG A 26 -17.61 12.88 -3.48
N SER A 27 -17.20 12.56 -4.72
CA SER A 27 -16.63 11.25 -5.07
C SER A 27 -15.11 11.18 -4.86
N LEU A 28 -14.42 12.32 -4.95
CA LEU A 28 -12.97 12.45 -4.74
C LEU A 28 -12.69 13.51 -3.66
N PRO A 29 -12.96 13.20 -2.38
CA PRO A 29 -12.81 14.17 -1.30
C PRO A 29 -11.35 14.59 -1.12
N TYR A 30 -11.14 15.91 -0.94
CA TYR A 30 -9.81 16.44 -0.63
C TYR A 30 -9.30 16.01 0.76
N ASN A 31 -10.22 15.64 1.65
CA ASN A 31 -9.99 15.21 3.02
C ASN A 31 -10.28 13.70 3.23
N ALA A 32 -9.89 12.87 2.26
CA ALA A 32 -10.02 11.41 2.37
C ALA A 32 -9.38 10.84 3.66
N SER A 33 -9.81 9.66 4.10
CA SER A 33 -9.25 9.03 5.30
C SER A 33 -7.78 8.62 5.14
N GLU A 34 -7.16 8.31 6.28
CA GLU A 34 -5.77 7.88 6.36
C GLU A 34 -5.46 6.59 5.58
N VAL A 35 -6.47 5.76 5.33
CA VAL A 35 -6.36 4.56 4.47
C VAL A 35 -6.36 4.95 3.00
N PHE A 36 -7.29 5.81 2.58
CA PHE A 36 -7.41 6.23 1.18
C PHE A 36 -6.26 7.10 0.69
N LYS A 37 -5.73 7.99 1.55
CA LYS A 37 -4.63 8.90 1.21
C LYS A 37 -3.37 8.18 0.71
N GLY A 38 -3.12 6.97 1.19
CA GLY A 38 -1.95 6.17 0.83
C GLY A 38 -2.25 5.00 -0.11
N LEU A 39 -3.45 4.94 -0.69
CA LEU A 39 -3.87 3.86 -1.58
C LEU A 39 -3.26 4.05 -2.98
N VAL A 40 -2.51 3.05 -3.43
CA VAL A 40 -1.96 2.97 -4.79
C VAL A 40 -2.28 1.61 -5.36
N SER A 41 -2.70 1.56 -6.62
CA SER A 41 -2.97 0.29 -7.30
C SER A 41 -2.56 0.35 -8.76
N CYS A 42 -1.96 -0.73 -9.26
CA CYS A 42 -1.72 -0.90 -10.69
C CYS A 42 -3.05 -1.04 -11.46
N VAL A 43 -2.96 -1.30 -12.77
CA VAL A 43 -4.15 -1.39 -13.62
C VAL A 43 -4.93 -2.70 -13.41
N GLY A 44 -4.27 -3.79 -12.99
CA GLY A 44 -4.92 -5.08 -12.79
C GLY A 44 -5.22 -5.84 -14.09
N ASN A 45 -5.79 -7.05 -13.97
CA ASN A 45 -6.04 -7.96 -15.10
C ASN A 45 -7.19 -7.52 -16.02
N ASP A 46 -7.95 -6.47 -15.67
CA ASP A 46 -8.94 -5.86 -16.55
C ASP A 46 -8.30 -5.30 -17.83
N TYR A 47 -7.07 -4.77 -17.74
CA TYR A 47 -6.39 -4.16 -18.90
C TYR A 47 -4.89 -4.49 -19.02
N CYS A 48 -4.29 -5.19 -18.05
CA CYS A 48 -2.88 -5.59 -18.10
C CYS A 48 -2.74 -7.11 -18.27
N ASN A 49 -2.15 -7.54 -19.40
CA ASN A 49 -1.92 -8.95 -19.70
C ASN A 49 -0.93 -9.67 -18.76
N LEU A 50 -0.17 -8.92 -17.96
CA LEU A 50 0.75 -9.49 -16.97
C LEU A 50 0.08 -9.71 -15.62
N ALA A 51 -0.97 -8.97 -15.32
CA ALA A 51 -1.65 -9.03 -14.03
C ALA A 51 -2.44 -10.34 -13.92
N VAL A 52 -2.33 -11.00 -12.76
CA VAL A 52 -3.03 -12.27 -12.51
C VAL A 52 -4.32 -12.11 -11.71
N ILE A 53 -4.54 -10.91 -11.15
CA ILE A 53 -5.76 -10.51 -10.44
C ILE A 53 -6.19 -9.10 -10.85
N GLU A 54 -7.46 -8.77 -10.61
CA GLU A 54 -7.95 -7.39 -10.66
C GLU A 54 -7.40 -6.62 -9.44
N THR A 55 -7.04 -5.34 -9.59
CA THR A 55 -6.47 -4.56 -8.47
C THR A 55 -7.16 -3.23 -8.20
N LYS A 56 -7.87 -2.62 -9.15
CA LYS A 56 -8.49 -1.31 -8.96
C LYS A 56 -9.72 -1.39 -8.07
N SER A 57 -10.67 -2.24 -8.42
CA SER A 57 -11.91 -2.44 -7.65
C SER A 57 -11.58 -3.06 -6.30
N ARG A 58 -10.69 -4.06 -6.29
CA ARG A 58 -10.23 -4.70 -5.03
C ARG A 58 -9.61 -3.72 -4.04
N ALA A 59 -8.75 -2.82 -4.53
CA ALA A 59 -8.11 -1.82 -3.67
C ALA A 59 -9.15 -0.89 -3.03
N LEU A 60 -10.16 -0.47 -3.80
CA LEU A 60 -11.24 0.37 -3.28
C LEU A 60 -12.11 -0.37 -2.25
N GLU A 61 -12.54 -1.60 -2.55
CA GLU A 61 -13.37 -2.41 -1.65
C GLU A 61 -12.69 -2.66 -0.30
N VAL A 62 -11.40 -3.00 -0.33
CA VAL A 62 -10.62 -3.25 0.89
C VAL A 62 -10.40 -1.94 1.66
N ALA A 63 -10.10 -0.84 0.98
CA ALA A 63 -9.94 0.46 1.63
C ALA A 63 -11.24 0.94 2.30
N GLN A 64 -12.40 0.73 1.68
CA GLN A 64 -13.71 1.06 2.25
C GLN A 64 -14.01 0.25 3.51
N GLN A 65 -13.74 -1.06 3.49
CA GLN A 65 -13.94 -1.92 4.66
C GLN A 65 -13.03 -1.50 5.82
N LEU A 66 -11.77 -1.20 5.52
CA LEU A 66 -10.80 -0.75 6.52
C LEU A 66 -11.10 0.64 7.08
N GLU A 67 -11.61 1.57 6.26
CA GLU A 67 -12.04 2.88 6.74
C GLU A 67 -13.17 2.77 7.78
N GLN A 68 -14.07 1.79 7.61
CA GLN A 68 -15.17 1.55 8.54
C GLN A 68 -14.71 0.90 9.85
N SER A 69 -13.74 -0.02 9.79
CA SER A 69 -13.28 -0.78 10.96
C SER A 69 -12.12 -0.14 11.71
N LEU A 70 -11.28 0.65 11.05
CA LEU A 70 -10.09 1.26 11.63
C LEU A 70 -10.34 2.72 12.02
N THR A 71 -10.62 2.96 13.30
CA THR A 71 -10.71 4.33 13.86
C THR A 71 -9.38 4.80 14.43
N GLY A 72 -9.00 6.06 14.18
CA GLY A 72 -7.84 6.69 14.82
C GLY A 72 -6.48 6.15 14.34
N VAL A 73 -6.45 5.48 13.19
CA VAL A 73 -5.20 5.03 12.57
C VAL A 73 -4.41 6.21 12.01
N LYS A 74 -3.08 6.10 12.06
CA LYS A 74 -2.18 7.04 11.37
C LYS A 74 -2.21 6.77 9.86
N PRO A 75 -1.79 7.74 9.03
CA PRO A 75 -1.61 7.52 7.61
C PRO A 75 -0.77 6.27 7.34
N ILE A 76 -1.28 5.41 6.45
CA ILE A 76 -0.61 4.20 5.99
C ILE A 76 -0.56 4.19 4.47
N THR A 77 0.53 3.71 3.88
CA THR A 77 0.56 3.43 2.44
C THR A 77 0.17 1.99 2.15
N MET A 78 -0.80 1.81 1.26
CA MET A 78 -1.29 0.50 0.82
C MET A 78 -1.16 0.38 -0.69
N HIS A 79 -0.23 -0.45 -1.14
CA HIS A 79 0.17 -0.53 -2.54
C HIS A 79 -0.12 -1.90 -3.15
N TRP A 80 -0.90 -1.92 -4.23
CA TRP A 80 -1.34 -3.12 -4.93
C TRP A 80 -0.61 -3.30 -6.25
N SER A 81 -0.03 -4.48 -6.45
CA SER A 81 0.56 -4.91 -7.72
C SER A 81 -0.06 -6.24 -8.15
N GLY A 82 -0.69 -6.29 -9.32
CA GLY A 82 -1.37 -7.48 -9.82
C GLY A 82 -0.42 -8.57 -10.33
N CYS A 83 0.89 -8.30 -10.40
CA CYS A 83 1.93 -9.26 -10.80
C CYS A 83 3.32 -8.84 -10.28
N PRO A 84 4.33 -9.73 -10.39
CA PRO A 84 5.69 -9.49 -9.88
C PRO A 84 6.43 -8.32 -10.55
N ALA A 85 5.94 -7.78 -11.67
CA ALA A 85 6.51 -6.58 -12.29
C ALA A 85 6.45 -5.34 -11.37
N GLY A 86 5.53 -5.34 -10.39
CA GLY A 86 5.58 -4.38 -9.29
C GLY A 86 5.20 -2.94 -9.65
N CYS A 87 4.41 -2.71 -10.71
CA CYS A 87 3.99 -1.36 -11.14
C CYS A 87 3.27 -0.54 -10.05
N GLY A 88 2.68 -1.20 -9.04
CA GLY A 88 2.08 -0.54 -7.88
C GLY A 88 3.06 -0.24 -6.75
N ASN A 89 4.34 -0.60 -6.87
CA ASN A 89 5.37 -0.37 -5.85
C ASN A 89 5.06 -1.02 -4.49
N HIS A 90 4.54 -2.25 -4.49
CA HIS A 90 4.15 -2.98 -3.27
C HIS A 90 5.31 -3.18 -2.28
N LEU A 91 6.55 -3.35 -2.76
CA LEU A 91 7.71 -3.58 -1.88
C LEU A 91 8.18 -2.34 -1.09
N VAL A 92 7.62 -1.16 -1.34
CA VAL A 92 8.04 0.08 -0.65
C VAL A 92 6.91 0.75 0.13
N ALA A 93 5.81 0.04 0.34
CA ALA A 93 4.67 0.48 1.12
C ALA A 93 4.71 -0.03 2.55
N ASP A 94 3.98 0.66 3.43
CA ASP A 94 3.72 0.16 4.79
C ASP A 94 3.01 -1.20 4.69
N ILE A 95 2.02 -1.32 3.80
CA ILE A 95 1.34 -2.57 3.40
C ILE A 95 1.45 -2.75 1.88
N GLY A 96 2.21 -3.74 1.45
CA GLY A 96 2.34 -4.14 0.05
C GLY A 96 1.51 -5.38 -0.26
N LEU A 97 0.84 -5.39 -1.41
CA LEU A 97 -0.03 -6.48 -1.83
C LEU A 97 0.36 -6.92 -3.24
N LEU A 98 0.81 -8.18 -3.36
CA LEU A 98 1.19 -8.79 -4.62
C LEU A 98 0.17 -9.85 -5.02
N GLY A 99 -0.50 -9.63 -6.15
CA GLY A 99 -1.51 -10.53 -6.67
C GLY A 99 -0.96 -11.88 -7.11
N LYS A 100 -1.73 -12.93 -6.81
CA LYS A 100 -1.48 -14.31 -7.23
C LYS A 100 -2.79 -15.08 -7.38
N ARG A 101 -2.70 -16.28 -7.95
CA ARG A 101 -3.76 -17.29 -7.90
C ARG A 101 -3.37 -18.36 -6.88
N ALA A 102 -4.26 -18.62 -5.94
CA ALA A 102 -4.06 -19.63 -4.90
C ALA A 102 -5.11 -20.74 -5.04
N LYS A 103 -4.80 -21.93 -4.55
CA LYS A 103 -5.77 -23.03 -4.47
C LYS A 103 -6.27 -23.17 -3.04
N VAL A 104 -7.55 -22.88 -2.81
CA VAL A 104 -8.20 -22.97 -1.49
C VAL A 104 -9.36 -23.95 -1.60
N ASN A 105 -9.36 -24.98 -0.75
CA ASN A 105 -10.40 -26.02 -0.74
C ASN A 105 -10.68 -26.67 -2.11
N GLY A 106 -9.64 -26.80 -2.95
CA GLY A 106 -9.78 -27.39 -4.27
C GLY A 106 -10.06 -26.39 -5.40
N GLU A 107 -10.47 -25.16 -5.08
CA GLU A 107 -10.81 -24.12 -6.05
C GLU A 107 -9.68 -23.11 -6.23
N VAL A 108 -9.50 -22.61 -7.46
CA VAL A 108 -8.55 -21.54 -7.76
C VAL A 108 -9.21 -20.20 -7.46
N VAL A 109 -8.64 -19.43 -6.55
CA VAL A 109 -9.13 -18.12 -6.12
C VAL A 109 -8.08 -17.04 -6.35
N GLU A 110 -8.54 -15.80 -6.52
CA GLU A 110 -7.65 -14.64 -6.49
C GLU A 110 -7.20 -14.38 -5.04
N ALA A 111 -5.88 -14.24 -4.88
CA ALA A 111 -5.23 -14.07 -3.60
C ALA A 111 -4.09 -13.05 -3.70
N VAL A 112 -3.54 -12.69 -2.55
CA VAL A 112 -2.36 -11.82 -2.45
C VAL A 112 -1.33 -12.39 -1.49
N ASP A 113 -0.06 -12.18 -1.81
CA ASP A 113 1.01 -12.17 -0.82
C ASP A 113 1.03 -10.79 -0.14
N VAL A 114 1.17 -10.76 1.19
CA VAL A 114 1.16 -9.53 2.00
C VAL A 114 2.57 -9.21 2.48
N PHE A 115 3.01 -8.00 2.16
CA PHE A 115 4.30 -7.44 2.52
C PHE A 115 4.11 -6.28 3.49
N VAL A 116 5.05 -6.11 4.43
CA VAL A 116 4.95 -5.05 5.44
C VAL A 116 6.27 -4.34 5.72
N GLY A 117 6.17 -3.05 5.99
CA GLY A 117 7.26 -2.22 6.52
C GLY A 117 8.26 -1.73 5.47
N GLY A 118 7.81 -1.64 4.21
CA GLY A 118 8.55 -1.00 3.14
C GLY A 118 8.52 0.52 3.25
N ARG A 119 9.56 1.17 2.74
CA ARG A 119 9.65 2.63 2.70
C ARG A 119 10.62 3.11 1.63
N THR A 120 10.32 4.28 1.08
CA THR A 120 11.22 5.09 0.26
C THR A 120 11.79 6.27 1.05
N GLY A 121 12.72 7.01 0.47
CA GLY A 121 13.30 8.21 1.06
C GLY A 121 14.70 7.99 1.67
N PRO A 122 15.12 8.81 2.65
CA PRO A 122 16.50 8.86 3.15
C PRO A 122 17.04 7.56 3.78
N ASP A 123 16.16 6.71 4.29
CA ASP A 123 16.49 5.39 4.83
C ASP A 123 15.58 4.38 4.10
N PRO A 124 15.86 3.98 2.85
CA PRO A 124 14.97 3.10 2.10
C PRO A 124 15.08 1.67 2.62
N LYS A 125 13.94 0.99 2.74
CA LYS A 125 13.89 -0.42 3.17
C LYS A 125 12.81 -1.15 2.38
N PRO A 126 13.10 -2.31 1.77
CA PRO A 126 12.07 -3.13 1.17
C PRO A 126 11.18 -3.75 2.25
N ALA A 127 9.90 -3.91 1.92
CA ALA A 127 8.91 -4.58 2.74
C ALA A 127 9.24 -6.09 2.84
N LEU A 128 8.92 -6.69 3.97
CA LEU A 128 9.07 -8.13 4.19
C LEU A 128 7.76 -8.84 3.91
N LYS A 129 7.80 -9.93 3.14
CA LYS A 129 6.63 -10.81 3.01
C LYS A 129 6.34 -11.48 4.34
N ILE A 130 5.13 -11.31 4.87
CA ILE A 130 4.71 -11.89 6.15
C ILE A 130 3.58 -12.90 6.01
N LEU A 131 2.79 -12.81 4.93
CA LEU A 131 1.70 -13.73 4.62
C LEU A 131 1.74 -14.07 3.14
N GLU A 132 1.27 -15.27 2.83
CA GLU A 132 1.22 -15.84 1.49
C GLU A 132 -0.17 -16.42 1.25
N ASP A 133 -0.65 -16.36 0.00
CA ASP A 133 -1.92 -16.95 -0.43
C ASP A 133 -3.16 -16.44 0.33
N VAL A 134 -3.16 -15.17 0.75
CA VAL A 134 -4.31 -14.57 1.44
C VAL A 134 -5.43 -14.35 0.43
N PRO A 135 -6.59 -15.05 0.54
CA PRO A 135 -7.68 -14.87 -0.40
C PRO A 135 -8.21 -13.43 -0.36
N CYS A 136 -8.46 -12.83 -1.51
CA CYS A 136 -8.85 -11.42 -1.57
C CYS A 136 -10.15 -11.12 -0.79
N ASN A 137 -11.08 -12.08 -0.69
CA ASN A 137 -12.32 -11.96 0.08
C ASN A 137 -12.12 -12.02 1.61
N LYS A 138 -10.93 -12.39 2.09
CA LYS A 138 -10.55 -12.38 3.52
C LYS A 138 -9.58 -11.26 3.85
N LEU A 139 -9.05 -10.58 2.84
CA LEU A 139 -7.94 -9.65 2.99
C LEU A 139 -8.26 -8.49 3.94
N ALA A 140 -9.44 -7.87 3.85
CA ALA A 140 -9.82 -6.77 4.73
C ALA A 140 -9.74 -7.19 6.22
N SER A 141 -10.37 -8.31 6.59
CA SER A 141 -10.33 -8.85 7.95
C SER A 141 -8.91 -9.19 8.42
N VAL A 142 -8.05 -9.70 7.53
CA VAL A 142 -6.64 -9.93 7.84
C VAL A 142 -5.91 -8.61 8.12
N LEU A 143 -6.15 -7.60 7.29
CA LEU A 143 -5.51 -6.29 7.43
C LEU A 143 -6.01 -5.51 8.66
N GLU A 144 -7.26 -5.69 9.09
CA GLU A 144 -7.79 -5.14 10.34
C GLU A 144 -6.95 -5.55 11.56
N GLY A 145 -6.56 -6.83 11.62
CA GLY A 145 -5.70 -7.34 12.69
C GLY A 145 -4.23 -6.89 12.55
N LEU A 146 -3.80 -6.49 11.36
CA LEU A 146 -2.40 -6.22 11.05
C LEU A 146 -2.03 -4.73 11.15
N VAL A 147 -2.84 -3.86 10.53
CA VAL A 147 -2.59 -2.43 10.38
C VAL A 147 -2.30 -1.72 11.71
N PRO A 148 -3.03 -1.97 12.82
CA PRO A 148 -2.80 -1.29 14.10
C PRO A 148 -1.38 -1.48 14.67
N TYR A 149 -0.70 -2.57 14.31
CA TYR A 149 0.64 -2.89 14.80
C TYR A 149 1.75 -2.42 13.86
N HIS A 150 1.41 -2.15 12.60
CA HIS A 150 2.37 -1.90 11.51
C HIS A 150 2.35 -0.44 11.03
N THR A 151 1.87 0.48 11.88
CA THR A 151 1.99 1.93 11.60
C THR A 151 3.45 2.38 11.55
N ARG A 152 3.76 3.37 10.72
CA ARG A 152 5.11 3.95 10.59
C ARG A 152 5.80 4.26 11.92
N ALA A 153 5.07 4.75 12.92
CA ALA A 153 5.65 5.08 14.23
C ALA A 153 6.09 3.84 15.04
N LYS A 154 5.40 2.70 14.86
CA LYS A 154 5.73 1.43 15.53
C LYS A 154 6.79 0.63 14.77
N LEU A 155 6.78 0.71 13.43
CA LEU A 155 7.77 0.07 12.56
C LEU A 155 9.07 0.84 12.42
N HIS A 156 9.05 2.14 12.68
CA HIS A 156 10.20 3.01 12.57
C HIS A 156 10.36 3.75 13.90
N LYS A 157 11.16 3.18 14.81
CA LYS A 157 11.75 3.98 15.88
C LYS A 157 12.58 5.05 15.18
N THR A 158 12.10 6.30 15.14
CA THR A 158 12.92 7.47 14.78
C THR A 158 14.00 7.65 15.84
N GLY A 159 15.04 6.82 15.76
CA GLY A 159 16.27 7.01 16.49
C GLY A 159 17.13 8.01 15.74
N ARG A 160 17.18 9.26 16.22
CA ARG A 160 18.41 10.04 16.08
C ARG A 160 19.53 9.21 16.73
N GLY A 161 20.51 8.73 15.95
CA GLY A 161 21.76 8.24 16.53
C GLY A 161 22.40 7.04 15.84
N LYS A 162 23.47 7.35 15.10
CA LYS A 162 24.60 6.53 14.63
C LYS A 162 24.33 5.54 13.49
N ALA A 163 24.90 5.89 12.34
CA ALA A 163 25.23 4.97 11.27
C ALA A 163 25.99 3.76 11.86
N VAL A 164 25.42 2.58 11.71
CA VAL A 164 26.12 1.33 11.96
C VAL A 164 27.01 1.10 10.75
N SER A 165 28.32 1.21 10.92
CA SER A 165 29.30 0.82 9.91
C SER A 165 29.13 -0.66 9.58
N ARG A 166 28.93 -0.98 8.30
CA ARG A 166 28.93 -2.38 7.82
C ARG A 166 30.33 -2.96 8.07
N PRO A 167 30.47 -4.14 8.71
CA PRO A 167 31.75 -4.81 8.76
C PRO A 167 32.19 -5.18 7.33
N GLN A 168 33.44 -4.87 6.98
CA GLN A 168 34.07 -5.32 5.75
C GLN A 168 34.22 -6.84 5.82
N VAL A 169 33.68 -7.53 4.82
CA VAL A 169 33.97 -8.95 4.60
C VAL A 169 35.25 -9.00 3.79
N GLU A 170 36.35 -9.42 4.41
CA GLU A 170 37.58 -9.76 3.70
C GLU A 170 37.33 -11.01 2.86
N VAL A 171 37.44 -10.87 1.54
CA VAL A 171 37.46 -12.00 0.62
C VAL A 171 38.90 -12.52 0.57
N SER A 172 39.20 -13.60 1.27
CA SER A 172 40.49 -14.28 1.10
C SER A 172 40.51 -14.96 -0.27
N GLN A 173 41.37 -14.47 -1.16
CA GLN A 173 41.70 -15.18 -2.39
C GLN A 173 42.64 -16.33 -2.02
N ASN A 174 42.16 -17.56 -2.10
CA ASN A 174 43.03 -18.73 -2.11
C ASN A 174 43.42 -19.03 -3.56
N SER A 175 44.71 -18.85 -3.86
CA SER A 175 45.42 -19.49 -4.97
C SER A 175 45.91 -20.87 -4.56
#